data_AF-A0A930HMS5-F1
#
_entry.id   AF-A0A930HMS5-F1
#
_cell.length_a   1.000
_cell.length_b   1.000
_cell.length_c   1.000
_cell.angle_alpha   90.00
_cell.angle_beta   90.00
_cell.angle_gamma   90.00
#
_symmetry.space_group_name_H-M   'P 1'
#
loop_
_entity.id
_entity.type
_entity.pdbx_description
1 polymer ?
#
loop_
_entity_poly.entity_id
_entity_poly.type
_entity_poly.pdbx_seq_one_letter_code
_entity_poly.pdbx_strand_id
1 'polypeptide(L)'
;MKRFFLFLIILLLPFVVLAQGRVKRNIPKDAIFYNANWKGVSSAKQASYYRILSVDKRGQKILHDYYITGQLCAEKQYISVSKTDDKQTVLTGTARTFYKSGKTESIMKYSNGKANGRAVSFFANGNVGMKLNYANGLLNGTSYTYSERGKLEFTTVWKNGTKVSERSGGTDKYINKATGKDDFVESYRYGGKIVKEHTHAVTSDSTPKAAHSNDHNPHIATHEIESEPVVTYSNSIEAEQTSDTDLANNVKYPPMEGVQYGPVEKLQSLHKSTDFKFSFMYELLVNGDQRTNEMHFFDNIGAAHGLILAQVIKGYGAQKELTYSYNMHYDEALGNDVVTGTHPRQMGFWGVGLNNRFTTQRINLYTWSEEEMIRFAEDALSYGYKVLGEDDYLSLNGNFVLGHPEHNKKGDDFAVVISFTHMEDAYAGLYHITLERK
;
A
#
# COMPACT_ATOMS: atom_id res chain seq x y z
N MET A 1 -36.06 12.18 26.24
CA MET A 1 -36.52 11.46 25.03
C MET A 1 -36.69 12.46 23.90
N LYS A 2 -36.22 12.08 22.70
CA LYS A 2 -36.52 12.62 21.36
C LYS A 2 -35.74 13.86 20.85
N ARG A 3 -34.85 13.52 19.90
CA ARG A 3 -34.63 14.13 18.57
C ARG A 3 -33.82 15.43 18.50
N PHE A 4 -32.61 15.34 17.94
CA PHE A 4 -31.97 16.46 17.24
C PHE A 4 -31.76 16.07 15.78
N PHE A 5 -32.47 16.78 14.92
CA PHE A 5 -32.41 16.77 13.46
C PHE A 5 -31.45 17.87 12.97
N LEU A 6 -30.92 17.69 11.77
CA LEU A 6 -30.32 18.73 10.90
C LEU A 6 -31.10 20.05 10.92
N PHE A 7 -30.43 21.21 10.81
CA PHE A 7 -30.68 22.18 9.73
C PHE A 7 -29.57 23.24 9.57
N LEU A 8 -29.32 23.52 8.30
CA LEU A 8 -28.59 24.56 7.56
C LEU A 8 -28.66 26.01 8.13
N ILE A 9 -27.57 26.78 8.01
CA ILE A 9 -27.64 28.27 7.91
C ILE A 9 -26.76 28.74 6.74
N ILE A 10 -27.40 29.45 5.81
CA ILE A 10 -26.85 30.17 4.67
C ILE A 10 -26.72 31.66 5.02
N LEU A 11 -25.72 32.31 4.41
CA LEU A 11 -25.53 33.77 4.18
C LEU A 11 -25.04 34.66 5.34
N LEU A 12 -23.74 35.03 5.26
CA LEU A 12 -23.29 36.42 5.32
C LEU A 12 -21.94 36.54 4.58
N LEU A 13 -21.94 37.27 3.47
CA LEU A 13 -20.76 37.85 2.81
C LEU A 13 -20.94 39.37 2.88
N PRO A 14 -19.86 40.13 3.11
CA PRO A 14 -19.35 40.90 1.99
C PRO A 14 -17.83 40.76 1.80
N PHE A 15 -17.47 40.71 0.51
CA PHE A 15 -16.22 41.14 -0.11
C PHE A 15 -14.94 41.13 0.76
N VAL A 16 -14.19 40.04 0.62
CA VAL A 16 -12.76 40.15 0.38
C VAL A 16 -12.48 39.43 -0.93
N VAL A 17 -12.54 40.17 -2.04
CA VAL A 17 -11.87 39.78 -3.29
C VAL A 17 -10.38 39.98 -3.03
N LEU A 18 -9.77 39.06 -2.29
CA LEU A 18 -8.34 38.84 -2.46
C LEU A 18 -8.23 38.22 -3.84
N ALA A 19 -7.55 38.94 -4.74
CA ALA A 19 -7.12 38.45 -6.02
C ALA A 19 -6.39 37.12 -5.80
N GLN A 20 -7.12 36.01 -5.89
CA GLN A 20 -6.50 34.72 -6.13
C GLN A 20 -5.99 34.84 -7.54
N GLY A 21 -4.73 35.26 -7.68
CA GLY A 21 -3.96 35.03 -8.87
C GLY A 21 -4.23 33.58 -9.24
N ARG A 22 -4.94 33.36 -10.35
CA ARG A 22 -5.16 32.03 -10.89
C ARG A 22 -3.79 31.54 -11.31
N VAL A 23 -3.04 30.98 -10.37
CA VAL A 23 -1.97 30.06 -10.71
C VAL A 23 -2.68 28.97 -11.48
N LYS A 24 -2.54 29.01 -12.79
CA LYS A 24 -3.10 28.02 -13.72
C LYS A 24 -2.30 26.75 -13.47
N ARG A 25 -2.63 26.04 -12.39
CA ARG A 25 -2.01 24.76 -12.07
C ARG A 25 -2.48 23.78 -13.13
N ASN A 26 -1.53 23.19 -13.84
CA ASN A 26 -1.85 22.14 -14.80
C ASN A 26 -2.31 20.91 -14.04
N ILE A 27 -3.57 20.52 -14.26
CA ILE A 27 -4.09 19.24 -13.79
C ILE A 27 -3.38 18.15 -14.62
N PRO A 28 -2.84 17.09 -14.00
CA PRO A 28 -2.24 15.98 -14.73
C PRO A 28 -3.19 15.36 -15.75
N LYS A 29 -2.65 14.86 -16.86
CA LYS A 29 -3.44 14.35 -18.00
C LYS A 29 -4.24 13.09 -17.65
N ASP A 30 -3.75 12.31 -16.71
CA ASP A 30 -4.27 11.05 -16.20
C ASP A 30 -5.22 11.22 -14.99
N ALA A 31 -5.52 12.47 -14.61
CA ALA A 31 -6.41 12.75 -13.50
C ALA A 31 -7.84 12.26 -13.77
N ILE A 32 -8.46 11.65 -12.75
CA ILE A 32 -9.85 11.21 -12.79
C ILE A 32 -10.73 12.36 -12.27
N PHE A 33 -11.77 12.72 -13.01
CA PHE A 33 -12.61 13.86 -12.70
C PHE A 33 -13.93 13.44 -12.05
N TYR A 34 -14.31 14.13 -10.98
CA TYR A 34 -15.58 13.91 -10.29
C TYR A 34 -16.35 15.21 -10.07
N ASN A 35 -17.69 15.15 -10.16
CA ASN A 35 -18.57 16.27 -9.78
C ASN A 35 -18.71 16.40 -8.25
N ALA A 36 -19.53 17.35 -7.78
CA ALA A 36 -19.74 17.62 -6.35
C ALA A 36 -20.27 16.42 -5.55
N ASN A 37 -20.91 15.45 -6.23
CA ASN A 37 -21.48 14.24 -5.66
C ASN A 37 -20.53 13.03 -5.80
N TRP A 38 -19.27 13.25 -6.18
CA TRP A 38 -18.29 12.20 -6.43
C TRP A 38 -18.68 11.19 -7.52
N LYS A 39 -19.45 11.65 -8.51
CA LYS A 39 -19.71 10.89 -9.74
C LYS A 39 -18.73 11.31 -10.82
N GLY A 40 -18.24 10.33 -11.57
CA GLY A 40 -17.28 10.52 -12.66
C GLY A 40 -17.81 11.45 -13.74
N VAL A 41 -16.95 12.32 -14.27
CA VAL A 41 -17.26 13.22 -15.39
C VAL A 41 -16.12 13.21 -16.41
N SER A 42 -16.41 13.59 -17.65
CA SER A 42 -15.44 13.47 -18.75
C SER A 42 -14.44 14.62 -18.86
N SER A 43 -14.58 15.69 -18.07
CA SER A 43 -13.69 16.86 -18.17
C SER A 43 -13.61 17.70 -16.90
N ALA A 44 -12.48 18.40 -16.75
CA ALA A 44 -12.24 19.38 -15.69
C ALA A 44 -13.34 20.47 -15.59
N LYS A 45 -13.99 20.83 -16.70
CA LYS A 45 -15.06 21.86 -16.71
C LYS A 45 -16.32 21.41 -15.95
N GLN A 46 -16.54 20.10 -15.86
CA GLN A 46 -17.70 19.50 -15.18
C GLN A 46 -17.36 19.04 -13.75
N ALA A 47 -16.08 19.13 -13.38
CA ALA A 47 -15.58 18.59 -12.13
C ALA A 47 -15.65 19.60 -10.98
N SER A 48 -15.91 19.07 -9.79
CA SER A 48 -15.65 19.75 -8.51
C SER A 48 -14.37 19.22 -7.86
N TYR A 49 -13.94 18.02 -8.24
CA TYR A 49 -12.75 17.35 -7.74
C TYR A 49 -11.99 16.67 -8.88
N TYR A 50 -10.68 16.50 -8.69
CA TYR A 50 -9.89 15.56 -9.48
C TYR A 50 -9.05 14.68 -8.57
N ARG A 51 -8.79 13.46 -9.01
CA ARG A 51 -8.02 12.46 -8.29
C ARG A 51 -6.79 12.07 -9.09
N ILE A 52 -5.66 11.94 -8.40
CA ILE A 52 -4.42 11.40 -8.94
C ILE A 52 -4.15 10.08 -8.24
N LEU A 53 -3.83 9.05 -9.02
CA LEU A 53 -3.41 7.75 -8.50
C LEU A 53 -1.89 7.72 -8.45
N SER A 54 -1.33 7.15 -7.39
CA SER A 54 0.10 7.07 -7.16
C SER A 54 0.45 5.83 -6.36
N VAL A 55 1.72 5.43 -6.39
CA VAL A 55 2.26 4.41 -5.51
C VAL A 55 3.39 5.02 -4.70
N ASP A 56 3.38 4.79 -3.38
CA ASP A 56 4.46 5.26 -2.53
C ASP A 56 5.73 4.38 -2.66
N LYS A 57 6.81 4.81 -2.00
CA LYS A 57 8.10 4.09 -2.02
C LYS A 57 8.05 2.67 -1.46
N ARG A 58 6.92 2.25 -0.87
CA ARG A 58 6.71 0.91 -0.30
C ARG A 58 5.75 0.08 -1.16
N GLY A 59 5.41 0.53 -2.37
CA GLY A 59 4.46 -0.15 -3.24
C GLY A 59 2.99 0.06 -2.84
N GLN A 60 2.68 0.94 -1.88
CA GLN A 60 1.27 1.16 -1.50
C GLN A 60 0.56 2.09 -2.48
N LYS A 61 -0.56 1.62 -3.00
CA LYS A 61 -1.53 2.38 -3.80
C LYS A 61 -2.16 3.50 -2.98
N ILE A 62 -1.88 4.74 -3.35
CA ILE A 62 -2.38 5.97 -2.73
C ILE A 62 -3.09 6.82 -3.78
N LEU A 63 -4.31 7.25 -3.47
CA LEU A 63 -5.00 8.28 -4.23
C LEU A 63 -4.94 9.61 -3.49
N HIS A 64 -4.72 10.66 -4.26
CA HIS A 64 -4.73 12.05 -3.80
C HIS A 64 -5.94 12.74 -4.42
N ASP A 65 -6.86 13.17 -3.58
CA ASP A 65 -8.04 13.90 -3.97
C ASP A 65 -7.78 15.40 -3.84
N TYR A 66 -8.10 16.15 -4.89
CA TYR A 66 -7.99 17.60 -4.93
C TYR A 66 -9.34 18.22 -5.27
N TYR A 67 -9.62 19.39 -4.71
CA TYR A 67 -10.62 20.27 -5.30
C TYR A 67 -10.21 20.64 -6.73
N ILE A 68 -11.16 20.96 -7.61
CA ILE A 68 -10.87 21.40 -8.98
C ILE A 68 -9.99 22.67 -9.04
N THR A 69 -9.96 23.42 -7.94
CA THR A 69 -9.10 24.57 -7.68
C THR A 69 -7.66 24.21 -7.30
N GLY A 70 -7.33 22.92 -7.16
CA GLY A 70 -5.98 22.40 -6.94
C GLY A 70 -5.52 22.35 -5.49
N GLN A 71 -6.39 22.55 -4.50
CA GLN A 71 -6.06 22.27 -3.09
C GLN A 71 -6.32 20.80 -2.78
N LEU A 72 -5.37 20.15 -2.10
CA LEU A 72 -5.50 18.78 -1.60
C LEU A 72 -6.62 18.73 -0.56
N CYS A 73 -7.53 17.76 -0.71
CA CYS A 73 -8.63 17.54 0.23
C CYS A 73 -8.60 16.15 0.88
N ALA A 74 -7.98 15.15 0.24
CA ALA A 74 -7.74 13.87 0.88
C ALA A 74 -6.54 13.10 0.32
N GLU A 75 -6.01 12.22 1.16
CA GLU A 75 -5.04 11.18 0.81
C GLU A 75 -5.56 9.86 1.33
N LYS A 76 -5.70 8.86 0.47
CA LYS A 76 -6.30 7.58 0.87
C LYS A 76 -5.54 6.43 0.25
N GLN A 77 -5.29 5.40 1.05
CA GLN A 77 -4.84 4.12 0.52
C GLN A 77 -6.03 3.36 -0.04
N TYR A 78 -5.84 2.71 -1.19
CA TYR A 78 -6.92 2.04 -1.90
C TYR A 78 -6.55 0.62 -2.36
N ILE A 79 -7.60 -0.17 -2.52
CA ILE A 79 -7.60 -1.51 -3.08
C ILE A 79 -8.04 -1.42 -4.55
N SER A 80 -9.17 -0.75 -4.80
CA SER A 80 -9.69 -0.44 -6.14
C SER A 80 -10.30 0.96 -6.19
N VAL A 81 -10.37 1.56 -7.38
CA VAL A 81 -10.94 2.90 -7.60
C VAL A 81 -11.97 2.80 -8.72
N SER A 82 -13.17 3.32 -8.47
CA SER A 82 -14.15 3.51 -9.54
C SER A 82 -14.01 4.91 -10.14
N LYS A 83 -13.91 4.97 -11.47
CA LYS A 83 -13.87 6.24 -12.21
C LYS A 83 -15.24 6.90 -12.35
N THR A 84 -16.33 6.16 -12.08
CA THR A 84 -17.72 6.58 -12.34
C THR A 84 -18.51 6.87 -11.07
N ASP A 85 -18.22 6.19 -9.95
CA ASP A 85 -18.83 6.44 -8.64
C ASP A 85 -17.85 6.17 -7.51
N ASP A 86 -17.39 7.20 -6.80
CA ASP A 86 -16.43 7.03 -5.70
C ASP A 86 -16.95 6.13 -4.57
N LYS A 87 -18.28 5.94 -4.45
CA LYS A 87 -18.84 5.00 -3.46
C LYS A 87 -18.42 3.56 -3.71
N GLN A 88 -18.00 3.22 -4.93
CA GLN A 88 -17.48 1.91 -5.31
C GLN A 88 -15.95 1.82 -5.17
N THR A 89 -15.26 2.91 -4.77
CA THR A 89 -13.84 2.88 -4.41
C THR A 89 -13.66 2.10 -3.11
N VAL A 90 -12.81 1.08 -3.14
CA VAL A 90 -12.52 0.24 -1.97
C VAL A 90 -11.26 0.75 -1.30
N LEU A 91 -11.39 1.30 -0.09
CA LEU A 91 -10.27 1.83 0.68
C LEU A 91 -9.60 0.77 1.57
N THR A 92 -8.32 0.97 1.86
CA THR A 92 -7.57 0.21 2.87
C THR A 92 -6.64 1.12 3.65
N GLY A 93 -6.01 0.60 4.68
CA GLY A 93 -5.01 1.29 5.49
C GLY A 93 -5.46 2.65 6.01
N THR A 94 -4.67 3.70 5.83
CA THR A 94 -4.98 5.03 6.41
C THR A 94 -5.48 6.02 5.37
N ALA A 95 -6.59 6.67 5.68
CA ALA A 95 -7.13 7.81 4.97
C ALA A 95 -6.99 9.08 5.81
N ARG A 96 -6.59 10.19 5.17
CA ARG A 96 -6.54 11.53 5.75
C ARG A 96 -7.40 12.46 4.92
N THR A 97 -8.14 13.34 5.58
CA THR A 97 -8.81 14.48 4.94
C THR A 97 -8.25 15.79 5.46
N PHE A 98 -8.39 16.85 4.66
CA PHE A 98 -7.82 18.15 4.94
C PHE A 98 -8.87 19.24 4.81
N TYR A 99 -8.82 20.18 5.73
CA TYR A 99 -9.49 21.46 5.57
C TYR A 99 -8.90 22.21 4.37
N LYS A 100 -9.66 23.16 3.80
CA LYS A 100 -9.14 24.07 2.75
C LYS A 100 -7.89 24.86 3.16
N SER A 101 -7.63 24.99 4.46
CA SER A 101 -6.41 25.57 5.02
C SER A 101 -5.18 24.67 4.88
N GLY A 102 -5.34 23.41 4.46
CA GLY A 102 -4.31 22.37 4.42
C GLY A 102 -4.08 21.66 5.76
N LYS A 103 -4.77 22.06 6.84
CA LYS A 103 -4.70 21.35 8.12
C LYS A 103 -5.47 20.04 8.07
N THR A 104 -4.95 19.00 8.70
CA THR A 104 -5.63 17.70 8.86
C THR A 104 -7.00 17.90 9.51
N GLU A 105 -8.05 17.42 8.85
CA GLU A 105 -9.43 17.44 9.32
C GLU A 105 -9.78 16.10 9.97
N SER A 106 -9.39 14.99 9.34
CA SER A 106 -9.64 13.66 9.89
C SER A 106 -8.57 12.66 9.48
N ILE A 107 -8.45 11.61 10.30
CA ILE A 107 -7.65 10.42 10.05
C ILE A 107 -8.56 9.23 10.31
N MET A 108 -8.63 8.28 9.39
CA MET A 108 -9.46 7.09 9.54
C MET A 108 -8.76 5.87 8.98
N LYS A 109 -8.81 4.76 9.71
CA LYS A 109 -8.33 3.48 9.22
C LYS A 109 -9.44 2.69 8.52
N TYR A 110 -9.10 2.08 7.39
CA TYR A 110 -9.95 1.24 6.57
C TYR A 110 -9.36 -0.15 6.40
N SER A 111 -10.23 -1.14 6.23
CA SER A 111 -9.88 -2.47 5.73
C SER A 111 -11.03 -2.96 4.86
N ASN A 112 -10.74 -3.34 3.62
CA ASN A 112 -11.73 -3.83 2.65
C ASN A 112 -12.93 -2.88 2.48
N GLY A 113 -12.65 -1.58 2.29
CA GLY A 113 -13.68 -0.55 2.10
C GLY A 113 -14.45 -0.16 3.36
N LYS A 114 -14.22 -0.83 4.50
CA LYS A 114 -14.92 -0.55 5.76
C LYS A 114 -13.99 0.12 6.76
N ALA A 115 -14.51 1.12 7.48
CA ALA A 115 -13.78 1.72 8.60
C ALA A 115 -13.43 0.62 9.63
N ASN A 116 -12.14 0.45 9.93
CA ASN A 116 -11.65 -0.60 10.80
C ASN A 116 -10.39 -0.15 11.54
N GLY A 117 -10.50 0.00 12.86
CA GLY A 117 -9.48 0.57 13.72
C GLY A 117 -9.77 2.02 14.10
N ARG A 118 -8.71 2.75 14.39
CA ARG A 118 -8.78 4.07 15.01
C ARG A 118 -9.16 5.16 13.99
N ALA A 119 -10.01 6.09 14.43
CA ALA A 119 -10.29 7.31 13.69
C ALA A 119 -10.20 8.54 14.62
N VAL A 120 -9.79 9.67 14.06
CA VAL A 120 -9.63 10.94 14.78
C VAL A 120 -10.15 12.07 13.90
N SER A 121 -10.93 12.98 14.48
CA SER A 121 -11.30 14.24 13.84
C SER A 121 -10.67 15.42 14.58
N PHE A 122 -10.42 16.49 13.86
CA PHE A 122 -9.83 17.73 14.36
C PHE A 122 -10.76 18.89 14.08
N PHE A 123 -10.78 19.88 14.97
CA PHE A 123 -11.33 21.19 14.68
C PHE A 123 -10.39 21.97 13.74
N ALA A 124 -10.89 23.01 13.08
CA ALA A 124 -10.11 23.85 12.17
C ALA A 124 -8.91 24.55 12.85
N ASN A 125 -8.98 24.76 14.17
CA ASN A 125 -7.87 25.27 14.96
C ASN A 125 -6.72 24.23 15.12
N GLY A 126 -6.98 22.95 14.84
CA GLY A 126 -6.06 21.82 14.95
C GLY A 126 -6.23 21.00 16.24
N ASN A 127 -7.09 21.40 17.17
CA ASN A 127 -7.38 20.61 18.36
C ASN A 127 -8.17 19.36 17.99
N VAL A 128 -7.99 18.28 18.75
CA VAL A 128 -8.75 17.04 18.54
C VAL A 128 -10.22 17.33 18.89
N GLY A 129 -11.14 16.91 18.02
CA GLY A 129 -12.57 16.94 18.27
C GLY A 129 -13.08 15.59 18.77
N MET A 130 -12.76 14.52 18.05
CA MET A 130 -13.17 13.17 18.44
C MET A 130 -12.05 12.16 18.23
N LYS A 131 -12.02 11.15 19.09
CA LYS A 131 -11.27 9.91 18.89
C LYS A 131 -12.26 8.76 18.94
N LEU A 132 -12.29 7.96 17.88
CA LEU A 132 -13.24 6.90 17.64
C LEU A 132 -12.49 5.59 17.36
N ASN A 133 -13.20 4.47 17.55
CA ASN A 133 -12.76 3.17 17.09
C ASN A 133 -13.87 2.50 16.31
N TYR A 134 -13.50 1.91 15.19
CA TYR A 134 -14.40 1.17 14.33
C TYR A 134 -13.97 -0.30 14.27
N ALA A 135 -14.94 -1.18 14.11
CA ALA A 135 -14.73 -2.56 13.69
C ALA A 135 -15.76 -2.87 12.61
N ASN A 136 -15.28 -3.24 11.41
CA ASN A 136 -16.12 -3.61 10.27
C ASN A 136 -17.20 -2.57 9.92
N GLY A 137 -16.84 -1.28 9.94
CA GLY A 137 -17.71 -0.16 9.59
C GLY A 137 -18.57 0.38 10.74
N LEU A 138 -18.56 -0.27 11.91
CA LEU A 138 -19.38 0.12 13.06
C LEU A 138 -18.51 0.63 14.21
N LEU A 139 -18.99 1.63 14.95
CA LEU A 139 -18.32 2.09 16.17
C LEU A 139 -18.22 0.95 17.18
N ASN A 140 -17.02 0.68 17.68
CA ASN A 140 -16.76 -0.40 18.61
C ASN A 140 -15.61 -0.06 19.55
N GLY A 141 -15.87 -0.13 20.85
CA GLY A 141 -14.94 0.25 21.91
C GLY A 141 -15.14 1.69 22.42
N THR A 142 -14.14 2.20 23.14
CA THR A 142 -14.18 3.53 23.76
C THR A 142 -13.92 4.63 22.74
N SER A 143 -14.69 5.70 22.83
CA SER A 143 -14.53 6.96 22.11
C SER A 143 -14.43 8.14 23.08
N TYR A 144 -13.80 9.21 22.61
CA TYR A 144 -13.55 10.43 23.38
C TYR A 144 -13.99 11.63 22.56
N THR A 145 -14.80 12.50 23.14
CA THR A 145 -15.28 13.75 22.53
C THR A 145 -14.72 14.93 23.31
N TYR A 146 -14.11 15.86 22.57
CA TYR A 146 -13.41 17.02 23.09
C TYR A 146 -14.10 18.30 22.64
N SER A 147 -14.08 19.30 23.53
CA SER A 147 -14.40 20.67 23.15
C SER A 147 -13.33 21.25 22.24
N GLU A 148 -13.66 22.33 21.51
CA GLU A 148 -12.70 23.04 20.66
C GLU A 148 -11.51 23.63 21.43
N ARG A 149 -11.65 23.83 22.76
CA ARG A 149 -10.57 24.24 23.67
C ARG A 149 -9.71 23.08 24.18
N GLY A 150 -9.96 21.84 23.73
CA GLY A 150 -9.19 20.65 24.08
C GLY A 150 -9.61 19.96 25.39
N LYS A 151 -10.66 20.42 26.07
CA LYS A 151 -11.21 19.74 27.26
C LYS A 151 -11.98 18.48 26.84
N LEU A 152 -11.69 17.33 27.45
CA LEU A 152 -12.46 16.09 27.30
C LEU A 152 -13.85 16.27 27.91
N GLU A 153 -14.89 16.22 27.08
CA GLU A 153 -16.28 16.42 27.49
C GLU A 153 -16.98 15.10 27.79
N PHE A 154 -16.77 14.09 26.94
CA PHE A 154 -17.42 12.78 27.06
C PHE A 154 -16.50 11.63 26.74
N THR A 155 -16.65 10.55 27.52
CA THR A 155 -16.16 9.21 27.19
C THR A 155 -17.36 8.31 26.94
N THR A 156 -17.44 7.73 25.74
CA THR A 156 -18.58 6.92 25.31
C THR A 156 -18.11 5.53 24.89
N VAL A 157 -18.76 4.48 25.39
CA VAL A 157 -18.48 3.08 25.04
C VAL A 157 -19.48 2.62 23.99
N TRP A 158 -18.98 2.09 22.89
CA TRP A 158 -19.78 1.54 21.79
C TRP A 158 -19.58 0.03 21.67
N LYS A 159 -20.63 -0.68 21.28
CA LYS A 159 -20.57 -2.09 20.89
C LYS A 159 -21.38 -2.28 19.62
N ASN A 160 -20.70 -2.63 18.52
CA ASN A 160 -21.33 -2.86 17.21
C ASN A 160 -22.26 -1.72 16.74
N GLY A 161 -21.84 -0.47 16.93
CA GLY A 161 -22.61 0.72 16.54
C GLY A 161 -23.63 1.19 17.58
N THR A 162 -23.89 0.41 18.64
CA THR A 162 -24.81 0.79 19.71
C THR A 162 -24.06 1.44 20.86
N LYS A 163 -24.55 2.59 21.34
CA LYS A 163 -24.05 3.27 22.53
C LYS A 163 -24.40 2.43 23.76
N VAL A 164 -23.39 1.95 24.49
CA VAL A 164 -23.54 1.15 25.71
C VAL A 164 -23.58 2.05 26.94
N SER A 165 -22.67 3.01 27.02
CA SER A 165 -22.60 3.96 28.13
C SER A 165 -21.92 5.26 27.71
N GLU A 166 -22.18 6.31 28.44
CA GLU A 166 -21.58 7.63 28.27
C GLU A 166 -21.40 8.27 29.64
N ARG A 167 -20.26 8.90 29.85
CA ARG A 167 -19.99 9.69 31.05
C ARG A 167 -19.30 10.99 30.68
N SER A 168 -19.50 12.03 31.48
CA SER A 168 -18.76 13.27 31.30
C SER A 168 -17.30 13.10 31.71
N GLY A 169 -16.38 13.63 30.91
CA GLY A 169 -14.93 13.54 31.13
C GLY A 169 -14.40 12.11 31.10
N GLY A 170 -13.36 11.85 31.89
CA GLY A 170 -12.66 10.58 31.99
C GLY A 170 -11.16 10.70 31.75
N THR A 171 -10.51 9.57 31.52
CA THR A 171 -9.10 9.51 31.11
C THR A 171 -9.05 8.96 29.69
N ASP A 172 -8.42 9.70 28.79
CA ASP A 172 -8.13 9.18 27.46
C ASP A 172 -6.92 8.25 27.51
N LYS A 173 -7.19 6.96 27.27
CA LYS A 173 -6.17 5.90 27.28
C LYS A 173 -5.08 6.06 26.22
N TYR A 174 -5.30 6.87 25.19
CA TYR A 174 -4.32 7.11 24.13
C TYR A 174 -3.31 8.21 24.47
N ILE A 175 -3.52 8.92 25.58
CA ILE A 175 -2.58 9.93 26.06
C ILE A 175 -1.43 9.22 26.76
N ASN A 176 -0.24 9.36 26.20
CA ASN A 176 0.99 8.94 26.80
C ASN A 176 1.25 9.78 28.06
N LYS A 177 1.43 9.11 29.20
CA LYS A 177 1.58 9.77 30.51
C LYS A 177 2.86 10.61 30.63
N ALA A 178 3.92 10.24 29.91
CA ALA A 178 5.18 10.96 29.95
C ALA A 178 5.13 12.23 29.10
N THR A 179 4.51 12.17 27.92
CA THR A 179 4.49 13.29 26.97
C THR A 179 3.23 14.16 27.07
N GLY A 180 2.17 13.66 27.70
CA GLY A 180 0.85 14.30 27.71
C GLY A 180 0.19 14.34 26.33
N LYS A 181 0.74 13.60 25.36
CA LYS A 181 0.32 13.62 23.96
C LYS A 181 -0.10 12.24 23.48
N ASP A 182 -0.75 12.22 22.34
CA ASP A 182 -1.19 11.01 21.68
C ASP A 182 -0.32 10.75 20.47
N ASP A 183 0.59 9.77 20.58
CA ASP A 183 1.66 9.54 19.59
C ASP A 183 1.09 9.27 18.18
N PHE A 184 -0.07 8.60 18.09
CA PHE A 184 -0.77 8.41 16.81
C PHE A 184 -1.26 9.74 16.25
N VAL A 185 -1.82 10.64 17.07
CA VAL A 185 -2.26 11.95 16.58
C VAL A 185 -1.06 12.78 16.12
N GLU A 186 0.02 12.78 16.89
CA GLU A 186 1.20 13.59 16.60
C GLU A 186 1.89 13.17 15.30
N SER A 187 1.93 11.87 14.96
CA SER A 187 2.53 11.40 13.70
C SER A 187 1.83 11.93 12.44
N TYR A 188 0.57 12.36 12.57
CA TYR A 188 -0.22 12.92 11.46
C TYR A 188 -0.43 14.44 11.54
N ARG A 189 0.06 15.12 12.57
CA ARG A 189 0.03 16.59 12.67
C ARG A 189 1.05 17.27 11.74
N TYR A 190 2.19 16.63 11.50
CA TYR A 190 3.34 17.21 10.80
C TYR A 190 3.47 16.80 9.32
N GLY A 191 2.52 16.03 8.78
CA GLY A 191 2.58 15.47 7.42
C GLY A 191 2.44 16.46 6.26
N GLY A 192 2.30 17.76 6.50
CA GLY A 192 2.04 18.78 5.48
C GLY A 192 3.22 19.16 4.56
N LYS A 193 4.34 18.40 4.55
CA LYS A 193 5.53 18.74 3.75
C LYS A 193 5.50 18.22 2.30
N ILE A 194 4.57 17.33 1.94
CA ILE A 194 4.54 16.68 0.60
C ILE A 194 4.05 17.63 -0.51
N VAL A 195 3.38 18.74 -0.19
CA VAL A 195 2.77 19.61 -1.22
C VAL A 195 3.79 20.51 -1.96
N LYS A 196 5.01 20.73 -1.43
CA LYS A 196 6.01 21.59 -2.09
C LYS A 196 6.95 20.86 -3.06
N GLU A 197 7.19 19.57 -2.89
CA GLU A 197 8.15 18.84 -3.75
C GLU A 197 7.56 18.46 -5.11
N HIS A 198 6.25 18.20 -5.19
CA HIS A 198 5.59 17.91 -6.48
C HIS A 198 5.26 19.15 -7.32
N THR A 199 5.51 20.37 -6.82
CA THR A 199 5.37 21.59 -7.62
C THR A 199 6.68 22.04 -8.28
N HIS A 200 7.82 21.47 -7.90
CA HIS A 200 9.14 21.85 -8.44
C HIS A 200 9.77 20.81 -9.38
N ALA A 201 9.27 19.57 -9.43
CA ALA A 201 9.86 18.51 -10.26
C ALA A 201 9.49 18.56 -11.76
N VAL A 202 8.73 19.57 -12.22
CA VAL A 202 8.33 19.72 -13.64
C VAL A 202 8.69 21.11 -14.16
N THR A 203 9.93 21.55 -13.94
CA THR A 203 10.58 22.61 -14.75
C THR A 203 12.10 22.46 -14.66
N SER A 204 12.67 21.55 -15.45
CA SER A 204 14.05 21.73 -15.94
C SER A 204 14.27 20.85 -17.17
N ASP A 205 13.63 21.24 -18.28
CA ASP A 205 14.26 21.04 -19.59
C ASP A 205 15.27 22.18 -19.74
N SER A 206 16.56 21.87 -19.66
CA SER A 206 17.61 22.75 -20.17
C SER A 206 18.44 21.99 -21.19
N THR A 207 18.12 22.22 -22.45
CA THR A 207 19.05 22.00 -23.57
C THR A 207 20.28 22.91 -23.40
N PRO A 208 21.48 22.44 -23.77
CA PRO A 208 22.72 23.15 -23.48
C PRO A 208 22.97 24.27 -24.49
N LYS A 209 23.33 25.46 -24.00
CA LYS A 209 23.96 26.51 -24.82
C LYS A 209 25.38 26.78 -24.34
N ALA A 210 26.26 26.82 -25.33
CA ALA A 210 27.70 26.94 -25.21
C ALA A 210 28.20 28.33 -24.77
N ALA A 211 29.33 28.29 -24.07
CA ALA A 211 30.47 29.21 -24.03
C ALA A 211 30.24 30.73 -24.00
N HIS A 212 30.76 31.37 -22.95
CA HIS A 212 31.88 32.32 -23.11
C HIS A 212 32.64 32.53 -21.80
N SER A 213 33.96 32.57 -21.93
CA SER A 213 34.98 32.87 -20.94
C SER A 213 34.87 34.29 -20.38
N ASN A 214 35.33 34.49 -19.14
CA ASN A 214 36.53 35.29 -18.87
C ASN A 214 36.93 35.28 -17.39
N ASP A 215 38.25 35.25 -17.20
CA ASP A 215 39.02 35.36 -15.97
C ASP A 215 38.58 36.49 -15.03
N HIS A 216 38.64 36.22 -13.72
CA HIS A 216 39.51 36.96 -12.79
C HIS A 216 39.46 36.34 -11.37
N ASN A 217 40.59 35.79 -10.94
CA ASN A 217 41.03 35.72 -9.54
C ASN A 217 42.00 36.92 -9.34
N PRO A 218 42.41 37.37 -8.13
CA PRO A 218 42.37 36.67 -6.84
C PRO A 218 42.01 37.54 -5.62
N HIS A 219 41.79 36.89 -4.45
CA HIS A 219 42.68 37.08 -3.29
C HIS A 219 42.34 36.13 -2.13
N ILE A 220 43.43 35.73 -1.48
CA ILE A 220 43.62 34.67 -0.51
C ILE A 220 43.42 35.21 0.91
N ALA A 221 42.81 34.41 1.79
CA ALA A 221 43.17 34.37 3.21
C ALA A 221 43.01 32.93 3.73
N THR A 222 44.15 32.39 4.13
CA THR A 222 44.44 31.04 4.62
C THR A 222 44.02 30.83 6.08
N HIS A 223 43.53 29.63 6.40
CA HIS A 223 43.81 28.95 7.67
C HIS A 223 43.89 27.43 7.41
N GLU A 224 45.11 26.90 7.44
CA GLU A 224 45.44 25.48 7.67
C GLU A 224 45.09 25.14 9.14
N ILE A 225 44.83 23.92 9.61
CA ILE A 225 45.57 22.64 9.65
C ILE A 225 44.50 21.61 10.16
N GLU A 226 44.31 20.34 9.75
CA GLU A 226 45.20 19.17 9.80
C GLU A 226 44.52 17.96 9.09
N SER A 227 45.29 17.20 8.29
CA SER A 227 44.95 15.92 7.64
C SER A 227 45.37 14.71 8.50
N GLU A 228 44.75 13.53 8.42
CA GLU A 228 45.12 12.40 7.52
C GLU A 228 44.33 11.10 7.92
N PRO A 229 44.38 9.96 7.17
CA PRO A 229 44.74 9.76 5.77
C PRO A 229 43.68 8.96 4.97
N VAL A 230 43.70 9.16 3.66
CA VAL A 230 43.06 8.31 2.64
C VAL A 230 44.07 7.25 2.20
N VAL A 231 43.67 5.98 2.23
CA VAL A 231 44.44 4.88 1.63
C VAL A 231 43.77 4.51 0.30
N THR A 232 44.44 4.85 -0.80
CA THR A 232 44.19 4.33 -2.14
C THR A 232 44.97 3.03 -2.36
N TYR A 233 44.32 2.02 -2.91
CA TYR A 233 45.01 0.98 -3.68
C TYR A 233 44.38 0.88 -5.07
N SER A 234 45.18 1.25 -6.06
CA SER A 234 45.03 0.87 -7.46
C SER A 234 45.47 -0.58 -7.65
N ASN A 235 44.74 -1.36 -8.45
CA ASN A 235 45.33 -2.30 -9.40
C ASN A 235 44.30 -2.71 -10.45
N SER A 236 44.61 -2.34 -11.70
CA SER A 236 44.14 -2.98 -12.93
C SER A 236 44.68 -4.40 -13.02
N ILE A 237 43.89 -5.35 -13.56
CA ILE A 237 44.25 -6.30 -14.62
C ILE A 237 43.06 -7.21 -14.95
N GLU A 238 42.77 -7.23 -16.26
CA GLU A 238 42.26 -8.29 -17.15
C GLU A 238 40.93 -9.03 -16.89
N ALA A 239 40.20 -9.11 -18.01
CA ALA A 239 38.96 -9.84 -18.20
C ALA A 239 39.22 -11.35 -18.20
N GLU A 240 38.43 -12.09 -17.44
CA GLU A 240 38.32 -13.54 -17.58
C GLU A 240 36.83 -13.90 -17.64
N GLN A 241 36.45 -14.56 -18.74
CA GLN A 241 35.12 -15.14 -18.95
C GLN A 241 34.92 -16.28 -17.96
N THR A 242 33.87 -16.24 -17.13
CA THR A 242 33.45 -17.39 -16.32
C THR A 242 31.94 -17.61 -16.44
N SER A 243 31.58 -18.85 -16.74
CA SER A 243 30.28 -19.38 -17.14
C SER A 243 29.17 -19.31 -16.08
N ASP A 244 27.92 -19.25 -16.55
CA ASP A 244 26.63 -19.18 -15.83
C ASP A 244 26.29 -20.31 -14.83
N THR A 245 27.27 -21.05 -14.29
CA THR A 245 27.01 -22.24 -13.45
C THR A 245 27.59 -22.23 -12.04
N ASP A 246 28.27 -21.15 -11.60
CA ASP A 246 28.98 -21.16 -10.29
C ASP A 246 28.33 -20.40 -9.12
N LEU A 247 27.14 -19.80 -9.29
CA LEU A 247 26.44 -19.11 -8.18
C LEU A 247 25.49 -20.00 -7.37
N ALA A 248 25.31 -21.28 -7.73
CA ALA A 248 24.38 -22.21 -7.07
C ALA A 248 24.99 -23.13 -6.00
N ASN A 249 26.32 -23.12 -5.78
CA ASN A 249 27.00 -24.17 -5.00
C ASN A 249 27.44 -23.81 -3.56
N ASN A 250 27.06 -22.67 -2.98
CA ASN A 250 27.53 -22.26 -1.64
C ASN A 250 26.51 -22.28 -0.50
N VAL A 251 25.45 -23.10 -0.60
CA VAL A 251 24.63 -23.46 0.57
C VAL A 251 24.76 -24.96 0.84
N LYS A 252 25.69 -25.31 1.74
CA LYS A 252 25.91 -26.69 2.19
C LYS A 252 25.17 -26.92 3.52
N TYR A 253 24.20 -27.82 3.52
CA TYR A 253 23.61 -28.40 4.74
C TYR A 253 24.03 -29.88 4.86
N PRO A 254 24.12 -30.44 6.09
CA PRO A 254 24.64 -31.79 6.31
C PRO A 254 23.71 -32.86 5.72
N PRO A 255 24.24 -34.03 5.30
CA PRO A 255 23.42 -35.10 4.76
C PRO A 255 22.57 -35.72 5.88
N MET A 256 21.26 -35.85 5.66
CA MET A 256 20.41 -36.71 6.48
C MET A 256 20.19 -38.03 5.75
N GLU A 257 20.75 -39.10 6.32
CA GLU A 257 20.44 -40.48 5.98
C GLU A 257 19.09 -40.89 6.58
N GLY A 258 18.27 -41.60 5.80
CA GLY A 258 17.29 -42.55 6.30
C GLY A 258 16.02 -41.99 6.93
N VAL A 259 15.12 -41.39 6.14
CA VAL A 259 13.71 -41.24 6.52
C VAL A 259 12.81 -41.54 5.31
N GLN A 260 11.88 -42.48 5.48
CA GLN A 260 10.85 -42.82 4.48
C GLN A 260 9.76 -41.74 4.42
N TYR A 261 9.36 -41.39 3.20
CA TYR A 261 8.36 -40.37 2.88
C TYR A 261 6.92 -40.91 3.00
N GLY A 262 6.02 -40.13 3.61
CA GLY A 262 4.57 -40.26 3.45
C GLY A 262 4.10 -39.74 2.07
N PRO A 263 2.90 -40.10 1.60
CA PRO A 263 2.61 -40.11 0.16
C PRO A 263 2.51 -38.71 -0.46
N VAL A 264 3.38 -38.49 -1.45
CA VAL A 264 3.42 -37.35 -2.40
C VAL A 264 2.31 -37.47 -3.47
N GLU A 265 1.29 -38.29 -3.25
CA GLU A 265 0.31 -38.66 -4.29
C GLU A 265 -0.62 -37.50 -4.70
N LYS A 266 -0.76 -36.44 -3.89
CA LYS A 266 -1.58 -35.26 -4.25
C LYS A 266 -0.83 -34.18 -5.05
N LEU A 267 0.49 -34.28 -5.20
CA LEU A 267 1.31 -33.38 -6.03
C LEU A 267 1.51 -33.91 -7.45
N GLN A 268 1.30 -35.22 -7.68
CA GLN A 268 1.54 -35.87 -8.97
C GLN A 268 0.37 -35.76 -9.97
N SER A 269 -0.76 -35.17 -9.59
CA SER A 269 -1.89 -34.91 -10.51
C SER A 269 -1.95 -33.47 -11.04
N LEU A 270 -0.97 -32.61 -10.73
CA LEU A 270 -0.82 -31.34 -11.42
C LEU A 270 -0.42 -31.60 -12.88
N HIS A 271 -1.37 -31.37 -13.78
CA HIS A 271 -1.18 -31.36 -15.22
C HIS A 271 0.03 -30.50 -15.63
N LYS A 272 0.61 -30.81 -16.81
CA LYS A 272 1.72 -30.16 -17.56
C LYS A 272 1.62 -28.64 -17.80
N SER A 273 1.06 -27.85 -16.90
CA SER A 273 1.02 -26.39 -16.98
C SER A 273 1.80 -25.79 -15.81
N THR A 274 2.74 -24.89 -16.12
CA THR A 274 3.46 -24.06 -15.15
C THR A 274 2.61 -22.90 -14.62
N ASP A 275 1.35 -22.79 -15.04
CA ASP A 275 0.41 -21.76 -14.57
C ASP A 275 0.22 -21.87 -13.05
N PHE A 276 0.14 -20.72 -12.38
CA PHE A 276 -0.34 -20.69 -11.01
C PHE A 276 -1.84 -21.05 -10.97
N LYS A 277 -2.23 -21.92 -10.04
CA LYS A 277 -3.64 -22.31 -9.86
C LYS A 277 -4.20 -21.69 -8.60
N PHE A 278 -5.30 -20.98 -8.74
CA PHE A 278 -5.96 -20.27 -7.65
C PHE A 278 -6.36 -21.23 -6.54
N SER A 279 -7.02 -22.35 -6.89
CA SER A 279 -7.48 -23.34 -5.91
C SER A 279 -6.36 -23.86 -5.01
N PHE A 280 -5.20 -24.18 -5.57
CA PHE A 280 -4.04 -24.63 -4.81
C PHE A 280 -3.48 -23.53 -3.89
N MET A 281 -3.32 -22.30 -4.42
CA MET A 281 -2.85 -21.16 -3.61
C MET A 281 -3.84 -20.79 -2.49
N TYR A 282 -5.14 -20.93 -2.75
CA TYR A 282 -6.19 -20.70 -1.76
C TYR A 282 -6.10 -21.70 -0.60
N GLU A 283 -5.94 -23.00 -0.89
CA GLU A 283 -5.76 -24.04 0.14
C GLU A 283 -4.55 -23.77 1.04
N LEU A 284 -3.43 -23.29 0.48
CA LEU A 284 -2.25 -22.88 1.26
C LEU A 284 -2.51 -21.74 2.25
N LEU A 285 -3.60 -20.98 2.09
CA LEU A 285 -3.98 -19.90 3.00
C LEU A 285 -5.06 -20.32 4.01
N VAL A 286 -5.97 -21.21 3.62
CA VAL A 286 -7.17 -21.50 4.41
C VAL A 286 -7.10 -22.81 5.17
N ASN A 287 -6.40 -23.80 4.63
CA ASN A 287 -6.29 -25.12 5.22
C ASN A 287 -5.16 -25.14 6.24
N GLY A 288 -5.48 -25.32 7.52
CA GLY A 288 -4.50 -25.24 8.63
C GLY A 288 -3.27 -26.12 8.45
N ASP A 289 -3.46 -27.33 7.92
CA ASP A 289 -2.39 -28.31 7.72
C ASP A 289 -1.48 -27.94 6.54
N GLN A 290 -2.03 -27.31 5.50
CA GLN A 290 -1.25 -26.83 4.35
C GLN A 290 -0.64 -25.44 4.59
N ARG A 291 -1.28 -24.64 5.44
CA ARG A 291 -0.87 -23.28 5.76
C ARG A 291 0.40 -23.24 6.59
N THR A 292 0.62 -24.24 7.44
CA THR A 292 1.82 -24.32 8.28
C THR A 292 2.64 -25.54 7.92
N ASN A 293 3.75 -25.34 7.20
CA ASN A 293 4.62 -26.40 6.73
C ASN A 293 6.09 -26.09 6.97
N GLU A 294 6.96 -27.08 6.74
CA GLU A 294 8.40 -26.84 6.73
C GLU A 294 8.82 -26.02 5.51
N MET A 295 9.99 -25.37 5.55
CA MET A 295 10.44 -24.52 4.43
C MET A 295 10.58 -25.30 3.12
N HIS A 296 11.09 -26.53 3.18
CA HIS A 296 11.31 -27.38 2.00
C HIS A 296 10.01 -27.72 1.24
N PHE A 297 8.86 -27.64 1.92
CA PHE A 297 7.55 -27.80 1.27
C PHE A 297 7.32 -26.69 0.23
N PHE A 298 7.72 -25.46 0.52
CA PHE A 298 7.60 -24.32 -0.39
C PHE A 298 8.62 -24.39 -1.53
N ASP A 299 9.79 -24.98 -1.29
CA ASP A 299 10.78 -25.25 -2.34
C ASP A 299 10.21 -26.19 -3.41
N ASN A 300 9.50 -27.25 -2.99
CA ASN A 300 8.82 -28.16 -3.89
C ASN A 300 7.71 -27.47 -4.71
N ILE A 301 7.01 -26.49 -4.12
CA ILE A 301 6.00 -25.70 -4.82
C ILE A 301 6.67 -24.82 -5.88
N GLY A 302 7.73 -24.08 -5.52
CA GLY A 302 8.49 -23.27 -6.46
C GLY A 302 9.00 -24.09 -7.63
N ALA A 303 9.63 -25.23 -7.34
CA ALA A 303 10.15 -26.16 -8.34
C ALA A 303 9.04 -26.70 -9.28
N ALA A 304 7.85 -27.00 -8.75
CA ALA A 304 6.71 -27.44 -9.57
C ALA A 304 6.24 -26.38 -10.59
N HIS A 305 6.53 -25.10 -10.34
CA HIS A 305 6.27 -23.99 -11.26
C HIS A 305 7.50 -23.57 -12.09
N GLY A 306 8.59 -24.33 -12.03
CA GLY A 306 9.85 -24.02 -12.73
C GLY A 306 10.61 -22.84 -12.11
N LEU A 307 10.36 -22.54 -10.85
CA LEU A 307 10.99 -21.46 -10.11
C LEU A 307 12.06 -22.03 -9.17
N ILE A 308 13.12 -21.26 -8.94
CA ILE A 308 14.18 -21.59 -7.99
C ILE A 308 14.10 -20.66 -6.78
N LEU A 309 14.47 -21.16 -5.59
CA LEU A 309 14.54 -20.31 -4.40
C LEU A 309 15.54 -19.19 -4.67
N ALA A 310 15.04 -17.95 -4.66
CA ALA A 310 15.86 -16.78 -4.95
C ALA A 310 16.44 -16.19 -3.67
N GLN A 311 15.60 -16.01 -2.65
CA GLN A 311 15.98 -15.34 -1.41
C GLN A 311 14.96 -15.61 -0.30
N VAL A 312 15.38 -15.35 0.93
CA VAL A 312 14.52 -15.30 2.12
C VAL A 312 14.61 -13.90 2.73
N ILE A 313 13.59 -13.08 2.49
CA ILE A 313 13.55 -11.69 2.98
C ILE A 313 13.12 -11.70 4.45
N LYS A 314 13.89 -11.08 5.33
CA LYS A 314 13.58 -10.99 6.77
C LYS A 314 12.64 -9.81 7.05
N GLY A 315 11.49 -10.11 7.67
CA GLY A 315 10.56 -9.10 8.18
C GLY A 315 10.81 -8.76 9.66
N TYR A 316 9.82 -8.12 10.30
CA TYR A 316 9.91 -7.81 11.73
C TYR A 316 9.68 -9.07 12.59
N GLY A 317 10.63 -9.36 13.49
CA GLY A 317 10.54 -10.49 14.40
C GLY A 317 10.63 -11.84 13.67
N ALA A 318 9.59 -12.67 13.79
CA ALA A 318 9.52 -13.99 13.17
C ALA A 318 8.95 -13.96 11.73
N GLN A 319 8.68 -12.78 11.19
CA GLN A 319 8.17 -12.62 9.83
C GLN A 319 9.25 -12.83 8.79
N LYS A 320 8.89 -13.49 7.68
CA LYS A 320 9.75 -13.65 6.51
C LYS A 320 8.94 -13.85 5.24
N GLU A 321 9.59 -13.58 4.12
CA GLU A 321 9.10 -13.91 2.79
C GLU A 321 10.04 -14.91 2.12
N LEU A 322 9.50 -16.05 1.70
CA LEU A 322 10.21 -17.01 0.85
C LEU A 322 9.89 -16.65 -0.59
N THR A 323 10.87 -16.24 -1.39
CA THR A 323 10.62 -15.89 -2.79
C THR A 323 11.34 -16.85 -3.74
N TYR A 324 10.61 -17.33 -4.73
CA TYR A 324 11.08 -18.21 -5.78
C TYR A 324 10.88 -17.51 -7.11
N SER A 325 11.89 -17.47 -7.96
CA SER A 325 11.83 -16.72 -9.21
C SER A 325 12.43 -17.48 -10.38
N TYR A 326 12.12 -16.97 -11.56
CA TYR A 326 12.71 -17.35 -12.84
C TYR A 326 12.95 -16.06 -13.62
N ASN A 327 14.16 -15.87 -14.13
CA ASN A 327 14.57 -14.69 -14.91
C ASN A 327 14.31 -13.33 -14.23
N MET A 328 14.25 -13.31 -12.89
CA MET A 328 14.21 -12.09 -12.09
C MET A 328 14.76 -12.33 -10.67
N HIS A 329 15.14 -11.27 -9.98
CA HIS A 329 15.45 -11.27 -8.55
C HIS A 329 15.09 -9.91 -7.94
N TYR A 330 15.00 -9.82 -6.62
CA TYR A 330 14.84 -8.55 -5.92
C TYR A 330 16.21 -8.04 -5.47
N ASP A 331 16.52 -6.77 -5.78
CA ASP A 331 17.70 -6.10 -5.27
C ASP A 331 17.35 -5.42 -3.94
N GLU A 332 17.83 -5.97 -2.82
CA GLU A 332 17.57 -5.39 -1.49
C GLU A 332 18.21 -4.01 -1.29
N ALA A 333 19.33 -3.71 -1.96
CA ALA A 333 20.05 -2.45 -1.81
C ALA A 333 19.33 -1.31 -2.54
N LEU A 334 18.78 -1.59 -3.73
CA LEU A 334 18.01 -0.64 -4.53
C LEU A 334 16.51 -0.64 -4.18
N GLY A 335 16.05 -1.71 -3.52
CA GLY A 335 14.66 -1.89 -3.10
C GLY A 335 13.70 -2.17 -4.26
N ASN A 336 14.17 -2.77 -5.36
CA ASN A 336 13.41 -2.95 -6.60
C ASN A 336 13.60 -4.36 -7.18
N ASP A 337 12.59 -4.85 -7.92
CA ASP A 337 12.70 -6.07 -8.73
C ASP A 337 13.53 -5.83 -10.00
N VAL A 338 14.42 -6.77 -10.33
CA VAL A 338 15.34 -6.73 -11.48
C VAL A 338 15.09 -7.94 -12.39
N VAL A 339 14.78 -7.68 -13.66
CA VAL A 339 14.62 -8.72 -14.69
C VAL A 339 15.98 -9.12 -15.24
N THR A 340 16.25 -10.42 -15.27
CA THR A 340 17.53 -11.01 -15.73
C THR A 340 17.40 -11.85 -17.00
N GLY A 341 16.18 -12.07 -17.51
CA GLY A 341 15.93 -12.83 -18.73
C GLY A 341 14.52 -12.64 -19.28
N THR A 342 14.08 -13.55 -20.15
CA THR A 342 12.76 -13.47 -20.80
C THR A 342 11.68 -14.18 -19.99
N HIS A 343 10.42 -13.73 -20.08
CA HIS A 343 9.30 -14.30 -19.32
C HIS A 343 9.55 -14.40 -17.80
N PRO A 344 9.98 -13.29 -17.15
CA PRO A 344 10.26 -13.27 -15.72
C PRO A 344 9.02 -13.62 -14.89
N ARG A 345 9.17 -14.50 -13.91
CA ARG A 345 8.08 -14.91 -13.01
C ARG A 345 8.60 -15.06 -11.59
N GLN A 346 7.76 -14.78 -10.62
CA GLN A 346 8.08 -14.97 -9.20
C GLN A 346 6.86 -15.39 -8.41
N MET A 347 7.08 -16.21 -7.38
CA MET A 347 6.12 -16.45 -6.32
C MET A 347 6.76 -16.19 -4.96
N GLY A 348 6.02 -15.52 -4.08
CA GLY A 348 6.44 -15.18 -2.72
C GLY A 348 5.45 -15.73 -1.70
N PHE A 349 5.94 -16.36 -0.65
CA PHE A 349 5.15 -16.75 0.51
C PHE A 349 5.55 -15.88 1.69
N TRP A 350 4.68 -14.98 2.11
CA TRP A 350 4.89 -14.12 3.27
C TRP A 350 4.13 -14.65 4.48
N GLY A 351 4.79 -14.70 5.63
CA GLY A 351 4.23 -15.31 6.82
C GLY A 351 5.15 -15.26 8.03
N VAL A 352 4.82 -16.08 9.02
CA VAL A 352 5.56 -16.18 10.29
C VAL A 352 6.22 -17.53 10.35
N GLY A 353 7.54 -17.57 10.57
CA GLY A 353 8.22 -18.83 10.85
C GLY A 353 8.72 -18.94 12.27
N LEU A 354 8.38 -20.06 12.90
CA LEU A 354 8.79 -20.42 14.25
C LEU A 354 9.47 -21.78 14.17
N ASN A 355 10.73 -21.86 14.60
CA ASN A 355 11.57 -23.06 14.46
C ASN A 355 11.61 -23.53 12.99
N ASN A 356 11.38 -24.82 12.73
CA ASN A 356 11.34 -25.41 11.39
C ASN A 356 9.99 -25.25 10.66
N ARG A 357 9.02 -24.54 11.23
CA ARG A 357 7.68 -24.37 10.63
C ARG A 357 7.48 -22.94 10.14
N PHE A 358 6.84 -22.80 9.00
CA PHE A 358 6.44 -21.54 8.38
C PHE A 358 4.94 -21.53 8.13
N THR A 359 4.27 -20.51 8.65
CA THR A 359 2.83 -20.30 8.51
C THR A 359 2.57 -19.19 7.50
N THR A 360 2.02 -19.54 6.34
CA THR A 360 1.67 -18.60 5.28
C THR A 360 0.50 -17.69 5.69
N GLN A 361 0.63 -16.41 5.38
CA GLN A 361 -0.39 -15.39 5.60
C GLN A 361 -0.75 -14.64 4.32
N ARG A 362 0.20 -14.54 3.39
CA ARG A 362 0.02 -13.92 2.09
C ARG A 362 0.84 -14.65 1.04
N ILE A 363 0.30 -14.73 -0.18
CA ILE A 363 0.99 -15.22 -1.36
C ILE A 363 1.08 -14.07 -2.35
N ASN A 364 2.27 -13.82 -2.89
CA ASN A 364 2.54 -12.88 -3.97
C ASN A 364 2.87 -13.69 -5.23
N LEU A 365 2.27 -13.35 -6.37
CA LEU A 365 2.62 -13.91 -7.67
C LEU A 365 2.94 -12.77 -8.61
N TYR A 366 3.94 -12.95 -9.45
CA TYR A 366 4.35 -12.00 -10.48
C TYR A 366 4.35 -12.73 -11.81
N THR A 367 3.48 -12.28 -12.72
CA THR A 367 3.32 -12.88 -14.05
C THR A 367 3.81 -11.92 -15.13
N TRP A 368 4.50 -12.45 -16.13
CA TRP A 368 5.09 -11.66 -17.21
C TRP A 368 4.07 -11.17 -18.25
N SER A 369 2.91 -11.83 -18.33
CA SER A 369 1.90 -11.54 -19.34
C SER A 369 0.54 -11.26 -18.72
N GLU A 370 -0.24 -10.45 -19.43
CA GLU A 370 -1.63 -10.16 -19.09
C GLU A 370 -2.47 -11.44 -19.19
N GLU A 371 -2.22 -12.27 -20.20
CA GLU A 371 -2.95 -13.51 -20.44
C GLU A 371 -2.78 -14.50 -19.27
N GLU A 372 -1.59 -14.59 -18.68
CA GLU A 372 -1.36 -15.44 -17.51
C GLU A 372 -2.09 -14.91 -16.27
N MET A 373 -2.06 -13.59 -16.07
CA MET A 373 -2.80 -12.92 -15.00
C MET A 373 -4.32 -13.13 -15.15
N ILE A 374 -4.86 -12.98 -16.36
CA ILE A 374 -6.27 -13.20 -16.67
C ILE A 374 -6.65 -14.66 -16.40
N ARG A 375 -5.86 -15.65 -16.84
CA ARG A 375 -6.15 -17.06 -16.55
C ARG A 375 -6.23 -17.34 -15.04
N PHE A 376 -5.38 -16.70 -14.23
CA PHE A 376 -5.47 -16.81 -12.77
C PHE A 376 -6.75 -16.15 -12.23
N ALA A 377 -7.12 -14.98 -12.75
CA ALA A 377 -8.36 -14.30 -12.38
C ALA A 377 -9.59 -15.14 -12.74
N GLU A 378 -9.63 -15.73 -13.93
CA GLU A 378 -10.71 -16.63 -14.38
C GLU A 378 -10.82 -17.88 -13.51
N ASP A 379 -9.70 -18.48 -13.12
CA ASP A 379 -9.67 -19.60 -12.17
C ASP A 379 -10.30 -19.20 -10.82
N ALA A 380 -9.95 -18.02 -10.29
CA ALA A 380 -10.56 -17.50 -9.07
C ALA A 380 -12.06 -17.20 -9.22
N LEU A 381 -12.49 -16.62 -10.34
CA LEU A 381 -13.91 -16.38 -10.65
C LEU A 381 -14.70 -17.69 -10.75
N SER A 382 -14.10 -18.74 -11.31
CA SER A 382 -14.70 -20.09 -11.37
C SER A 382 -14.90 -20.69 -9.97
N TYR A 383 -14.06 -20.28 -9.01
CA TYR A 383 -14.14 -20.65 -7.60
C TYR A 383 -15.14 -19.79 -6.79
N GLY A 384 -15.99 -19.01 -7.46
CA GLY A 384 -17.06 -18.23 -6.83
C GLY A 384 -16.68 -16.81 -6.41
N TYR A 385 -15.42 -16.39 -6.62
CA TYR A 385 -15.03 -15.00 -6.41
C TYR A 385 -15.74 -14.06 -7.38
N LYS A 386 -15.88 -12.80 -6.97
CA LYS A 386 -16.48 -11.73 -7.77
C LYS A 386 -15.56 -10.52 -7.79
N VAL A 387 -15.52 -9.83 -8.91
CA VAL A 387 -14.88 -8.52 -9.05
C VAL A 387 -15.53 -7.57 -8.05
N LEU A 388 -14.71 -6.90 -7.25
CA LEU A 388 -15.14 -5.85 -6.33
C LEU A 388 -15.19 -4.52 -7.09
N GLY A 389 -16.40 -4.08 -7.42
CA GLY A 389 -16.67 -2.89 -8.25
C GLY A 389 -17.72 -3.21 -9.31
N GLU A 390 -17.97 -2.26 -10.22
CA GLU A 390 -18.92 -2.42 -11.34
C GLU A 390 -18.24 -2.47 -12.71
N ASP A 391 -16.92 -2.32 -12.77
CA ASP A 391 -16.18 -2.26 -14.03
C ASP A 391 -15.85 -3.67 -14.55
N ASP A 392 -15.87 -3.85 -15.88
CA ASP A 392 -15.33 -5.03 -16.53
C ASP A 392 -13.83 -5.12 -16.23
N TYR A 393 -13.41 -6.18 -15.53
CA TYR A 393 -12.03 -6.29 -15.05
C TYR A 393 -11.00 -6.36 -16.18
N LEU A 394 -11.40 -6.78 -17.37
CA LEU A 394 -10.55 -6.78 -18.57
C LEU A 394 -10.21 -5.34 -19.02
N SER A 395 -11.05 -4.36 -18.69
CA SER A 395 -10.80 -2.95 -18.98
C SER A 395 -9.93 -2.23 -17.94
N LEU A 396 -9.54 -2.93 -16.87
CA LEU A 396 -8.83 -2.35 -15.73
C LEU A 396 -7.31 -2.47 -15.83
N ASN A 397 -6.76 -2.88 -16.98
CA ASN A 397 -5.32 -3.00 -17.25
C ASN A 397 -4.58 -3.71 -16.10
N GLY A 398 -5.06 -4.88 -15.68
CA GLY A 398 -4.48 -5.64 -14.57
C GLY A 398 -4.67 -5.06 -13.17
N ASN A 399 -5.51 -4.04 -12.97
CA ASN A 399 -5.72 -3.38 -11.68
C ASN A 399 -7.15 -3.56 -11.15
N PHE A 400 -7.40 -4.69 -10.52
CA PHE A 400 -8.72 -5.03 -9.97
C PHE A 400 -8.60 -5.96 -8.77
N VAL A 401 -9.69 -6.18 -8.05
CA VAL A 401 -9.70 -7.03 -6.86
C VAL A 401 -10.87 -7.98 -6.92
N LEU A 402 -10.63 -9.22 -6.48
CA LEU A 402 -11.64 -10.24 -6.33
C LEU A 402 -11.89 -10.51 -4.85
N GLY A 403 -13.16 -10.67 -4.48
CA GLY A 403 -13.59 -11.11 -3.15
C GLY A 403 -14.64 -12.21 -3.24
N HIS A 404 -14.69 -13.08 -2.23
CA HIS A 404 -15.73 -14.11 -2.15
C HIS A 404 -17.00 -13.55 -1.48
N PRO A 405 -18.18 -13.62 -2.12
CA PRO A 405 -19.40 -13.06 -1.56
C PRO A 405 -19.85 -13.75 -0.28
N GLU A 406 -19.46 -15.02 -0.08
CA GLU A 406 -19.98 -15.85 1.02
C GLU A 406 -18.97 -16.26 2.10
N HIS A 407 -17.66 -16.17 1.83
CA HIS A 407 -16.59 -16.66 2.72
C HIS A 407 -15.69 -15.51 3.22
N ASN A 408 -16.07 -14.27 2.92
CA ASN A 408 -15.45 -13.05 3.45
C ASN A 408 -16.50 -12.25 4.28
N LYS A 409 -17.39 -12.95 4.99
CA LYS A 409 -18.50 -12.37 5.76
C LYS A 409 -18.11 -12.17 7.24
N LYS A 410 -18.93 -11.38 7.94
CA LYS A 410 -18.77 -11.14 9.38
C LYS A 410 -19.08 -12.43 10.15
N GLY A 411 -18.05 -13.06 10.71
CA GLY A 411 -18.18 -14.29 11.49
C GLY A 411 -17.31 -15.44 10.96
N ASP A 412 -16.77 -15.31 9.75
CA ASP A 412 -15.81 -16.27 9.21
C ASP A 412 -14.47 -16.16 9.95
N ASP A 413 -13.80 -17.30 10.16
CA ASP A 413 -12.50 -17.38 10.85
C ASP A 413 -11.36 -16.69 10.09
N PHE A 414 -11.59 -16.41 8.80
CA PHE A 414 -10.70 -15.69 7.90
C PHE A 414 -11.45 -15.21 6.66
N ALA A 415 -10.85 -14.25 5.96
CA ALA A 415 -11.25 -13.86 4.61
C ALA A 415 -10.03 -13.90 3.68
N VAL A 416 -10.19 -14.33 2.42
CA VAL A 416 -9.12 -14.22 1.41
C VAL A 416 -9.54 -13.19 0.36
N VAL A 417 -8.69 -12.19 0.17
CA VAL A 417 -8.88 -11.16 -0.86
C VAL A 417 -7.75 -11.29 -1.88
N ILE A 418 -8.10 -11.19 -3.16
CA ILE A 418 -7.13 -11.29 -4.26
C ILE A 418 -7.04 -9.92 -4.92
N SER A 419 -5.87 -9.29 -4.89
CA SER A 419 -5.65 -8.02 -5.59
C SER A 419 -4.69 -8.19 -6.75
N PHE A 420 -5.07 -7.63 -7.89
CA PHE A 420 -4.30 -7.56 -9.12
C PHE A 420 -3.79 -6.14 -9.29
N THR A 421 -2.52 -6.01 -9.65
CA THR A 421 -1.85 -4.73 -9.88
C THR A 421 -0.96 -4.85 -11.10
N HIS A 422 -1.03 -3.85 -11.98
CA HIS A 422 -0.06 -3.70 -13.06
C HIS A 422 0.28 -2.23 -13.24
N MET A 423 1.57 -1.91 -13.15
CA MET A 423 2.10 -0.57 -13.30
C MET A 423 3.45 -0.67 -13.99
N GLU A 424 3.65 0.14 -15.03
CA GLU A 424 4.85 0.09 -15.88
C GLU A 424 6.14 0.32 -15.08
N ASP A 425 6.08 1.19 -14.07
CA ASP A 425 7.23 1.56 -13.22
C ASP A 425 7.34 0.77 -11.90
N ALA A 426 6.49 -0.23 -11.66
CA ALA A 426 6.53 -1.03 -10.44
C ALA A 426 6.66 -2.52 -10.74
N TYR A 427 7.26 -3.28 -9.82
CA TYR A 427 7.43 -4.74 -9.96
C TYR A 427 8.10 -5.16 -11.28
N ALA A 428 9.03 -4.34 -11.76
CA ALA A 428 9.67 -4.48 -13.07
C ALA A 428 8.69 -4.60 -14.25
N GLY A 429 7.53 -3.94 -14.16
CA GLY A 429 6.48 -3.96 -15.19
C GLY A 429 5.65 -5.24 -15.21
N LEU A 430 5.75 -6.09 -14.18
CA LEU A 430 5.01 -7.36 -14.10
C LEU A 430 3.61 -7.16 -13.53
N TYR A 431 2.73 -8.11 -13.84
CA TYR A 431 1.42 -8.22 -13.21
C TYR A 431 1.58 -8.86 -11.84
N HIS A 432 1.33 -8.08 -10.79
CA HIS A 432 1.41 -8.52 -9.41
C HIS A 432 0.04 -8.95 -8.90
N ILE A 433 -0.07 -10.20 -8.45
CA ILE A 433 -1.25 -10.79 -7.85
C ILE A 433 -0.95 -11.08 -6.38
N THR A 434 -1.74 -10.53 -5.47
CA THR A 434 -1.63 -10.80 -4.04
C THR A 434 -2.85 -11.56 -3.55
N LEU A 435 -2.65 -12.69 -2.90
CA LEU A 435 -3.67 -13.38 -2.12
C LEU A 435 -3.38 -13.13 -0.64
N GLU A 436 -4.25 -12.38 0.02
CA GLU A 436 -4.07 -12.02 1.42
C GLU A 436 -5.17 -12.62 2.29
N ARG A 437 -4.74 -13.41 3.30
CA ARG A 437 -5.62 -13.90 4.36
C ARG A 437 -5.77 -12.81 5.43
N LYS A 438 -7.00 -12.40 5.72
CA LYS A 438 -7.36 -11.40 6.73
C LYS A 438 -7.99 -12.01 7.96
#